data_AF-A0A258HIQ5-F1
#
_entry.id   AF-A0A258HIQ5-F1
#
_cell.length_a   1.000
_cell.length_b   1.000
_cell.length_c   1.000
_cell.angle_alpha   90.00
_cell.angle_beta   90.00
_cell.angle_gamma   90.00
#
_symmetry.space_group_name_H-M   'P 1'
#
loop_
_entity.id
_entity.type
_entity.pdbx_description
1 polymer ?
#
loop_
_entity_poly.entity_id
_entity_poly.type
_entity_poly.pdbx_seq_one_letter_code
_entity_poly.pdbx_strand_id
1 'polypeptide(L)'
;MKLKVLGELHLDSKNVRLETTDAQVEADIIEDLFKNEDALGLVEAISRIGYLTHEVPIVVKRKGEYVVVEGNRRLAALKAIQNPKLVPDFEARVSTFAKSLGTTREQLASIEVLVAPSPDEADQLIAALHTSNPRRPWSPARQAAFFQAQIDAGRNLKQLVDRYPTIDVKDFVLRARLVNRLKTAVKDEPALVDFIGGAT
;
A
#
# COMPACT_ATOMS: atom_id res chain seq x y z
N MET A 1 -12.64 -8.59 -12.64
CA MET A 1 -13.88 -7.84 -12.99
C MET A 1 -13.63 -6.37 -12.71
N LYS A 2 -14.16 -5.42 -13.51
CA LYS A 2 -14.00 -3.97 -13.24
C LYS A 2 -15.31 -3.40 -12.67
N LEU A 3 -15.21 -2.69 -11.54
CA LEU A 3 -16.34 -2.13 -10.80
C LEU A 3 -16.09 -0.67 -10.41
N LYS A 4 -17.15 0.14 -10.35
CA LYS A 4 -17.12 1.52 -9.89
C LYS A 4 -16.82 1.59 -8.39
N VAL A 5 -15.88 2.45 -8.04
CA VAL A 5 -15.49 2.72 -6.65
C VAL A 5 -16.66 3.30 -5.86
N LEU A 6 -17.43 4.19 -6.48
CA LEU A 6 -18.66 4.72 -5.91
C LEU A 6 -19.87 3.95 -6.47
N GLY A 7 -20.73 3.47 -5.57
CA GLY A 7 -22.04 2.89 -5.90
C GLY A 7 -22.07 1.40 -6.23
N GLU A 8 -20.97 0.79 -6.69
CA GLU A 8 -20.92 -0.67 -6.98
C GLU A 8 -20.06 -1.46 -5.98
N LEU A 9 -19.11 -0.81 -5.32
CA LEU A 9 -18.25 -1.40 -4.29
C LEU A 9 -18.59 -0.85 -2.91
N HIS A 10 -18.72 -1.75 -1.94
CA HIS A 10 -19.07 -1.44 -0.56
C HIS A 10 -18.01 -1.95 0.40
N LEU A 11 -17.74 -1.19 1.47
CA LEU A 11 -16.83 -1.63 2.54
C LEU A 11 -17.47 -2.74 3.37
N ASP A 12 -16.67 -3.70 3.85
CA ASP A 12 -17.17 -4.71 4.79
C ASP A 12 -17.19 -4.15 6.21
N SER A 13 -18.39 -3.92 6.73
CA SER A 13 -18.60 -3.43 8.10
C SER A 13 -18.15 -4.40 9.18
N LYS A 14 -17.96 -5.70 8.89
CA LYS A 14 -17.48 -6.67 9.88
C LYS A 14 -15.98 -6.57 10.15
N ASN A 15 -15.23 -6.01 9.20
CA ASN A 15 -13.77 -5.83 9.33
C ASN A 15 -13.39 -4.56 10.09
N VAL A 16 -14.36 -3.70 10.38
CA VAL A 16 -14.19 -2.50 11.18
C VAL A 16 -15.07 -2.69 12.41
N ARG A 17 -14.53 -2.56 13.62
CA ARG A 17 -15.23 -2.93 14.87
C ARG A 17 -16.36 -1.95 15.23
N LEU A 18 -17.33 -1.74 14.33
CA LEU A 18 -18.48 -0.87 14.51
C LEU A 18 -19.73 -1.72 14.75
N GLU A 19 -20.51 -1.35 15.76
CA GLU A 19 -21.63 -2.17 16.26
C GLU A 19 -22.92 -2.09 15.41
N THR A 20 -22.94 -1.39 14.28
CA THR A 20 -24.17 -1.10 13.52
C THR A 20 -24.01 -1.24 12.00
N THR A 21 -25.12 -1.41 11.26
CA THR A 21 -25.16 -1.88 9.86
C THR A 21 -26.07 -1.03 8.94
N ASP A 22 -25.96 0.29 8.92
CA ASP A 22 -26.73 1.22 8.05
C ASP A 22 -25.84 2.13 7.19
N ALA A 23 -26.35 2.89 6.22
CA ALA A 23 -25.54 3.74 5.33
C ALA A 23 -24.70 4.82 6.06
N GLN A 24 -25.12 5.25 7.26
CA GLN A 24 -24.31 6.06 8.17
C GLN A 24 -22.96 5.37 8.48
N VAL A 25 -22.97 4.04 8.50
CA VAL A 25 -21.84 3.16 8.81
C VAL A 25 -20.78 3.18 7.72
N GLU A 26 -21.09 3.36 6.42
CA GLU A 26 -20.00 3.38 5.43
C GLU A 26 -19.13 4.63 5.58
N ALA A 27 -19.72 5.79 5.85
CA ALA A 27 -18.97 7.00 6.17
C ALA A 27 -18.16 6.82 7.46
N ASP A 28 -18.78 6.26 8.51
CA ASP A 28 -18.11 5.99 9.78
C ASP A 28 -16.94 4.98 9.62
N ILE A 29 -17.09 3.95 8.78
CA ILE A 29 -16.02 3.01 8.42
C ILE A 29 -14.88 3.75 7.73
N ILE A 30 -15.17 4.59 6.73
CA ILE A 30 -14.13 5.34 6.03
C ILE A 30 -13.38 6.23 7.03
N GLU A 31 -14.11 6.93 7.90
CA GLU A 31 -13.51 7.80 8.90
C GLU A 31 -12.61 7.03 9.88
N ASP A 32 -13.07 5.88 10.37
CA ASP A 32 -12.27 4.98 11.21
C ASP A 32 -10.99 4.52 10.50
N LEU A 33 -11.10 4.07 9.24
CA LEU A 33 -9.94 3.63 8.46
C LEU A 33 -8.93 4.76 8.22
N PHE A 34 -9.39 6.00 8.12
CA PHE A 34 -8.52 7.18 8.02
C PHE A 34 -7.86 7.53 9.34
N LYS A 35 -8.57 7.42 10.46
CA LYS A 35 -8.07 7.75 11.80
C LYS A 35 -7.12 6.70 12.35
N ASN A 36 -7.45 5.42 12.16
CA ASN A 36 -6.85 4.32 12.90
C ASN A 36 -6.00 3.39 12.03
N GLU A 37 -6.17 3.40 10.71
CA GLU A 37 -5.58 2.41 9.81
C GLU A 37 -4.73 3.01 8.66
N ASP A 38 -4.44 4.31 8.74
CA ASP A 38 -3.60 5.06 7.78
C ASP A 38 -4.09 4.99 6.32
N ALA A 39 -5.40 5.05 6.10
CA ALA A 39 -5.95 5.16 4.74
C ALA A 39 -5.51 6.47 4.04
N LEU A 40 -5.17 7.52 4.80
CA LEU A 40 -4.63 8.76 4.25
C LEU A 40 -3.24 8.57 3.63
N GLY A 41 -2.37 7.75 4.24
CA GLY A 41 -1.09 7.37 3.66
C GLY A 41 -1.25 6.70 2.29
N LEU A 42 -2.32 5.92 2.08
CA LEU A 42 -2.64 5.36 0.77
C LEU A 42 -3.08 6.43 -0.23
N VAL A 43 -3.88 7.42 0.17
CA VAL A 43 -4.24 8.55 -0.72
C VAL A 43 -2.98 9.29 -1.18
N GLU A 44 -2.08 9.60 -0.25
CA GLU A 44 -0.82 10.26 -0.55
C GLU A 44 0.06 9.41 -1.47
N ALA A 45 0.23 8.12 -1.19
CA ALA A 45 1.01 7.21 -2.03
C ALA A 45 0.43 7.14 -3.46
N ILE A 46 -0.89 6.96 -3.60
CA ILE A 46 -1.57 6.93 -4.90
C ILE A 46 -1.32 8.23 -5.67
N SER A 47 -1.37 9.38 -5.00
CA SER A 47 -1.13 10.69 -5.63
C SER A 47 0.32 10.89 -6.11
N ARG A 48 1.29 10.25 -5.45
CA ARG A 48 2.73 10.44 -5.71
C ARG A 48 3.30 9.42 -6.70
N ILE A 49 2.91 8.15 -6.59
CA ILE A 49 3.50 7.04 -7.34
C ILE A 49 2.47 6.28 -8.19
N GLY A 50 1.21 6.68 -8.17
CA GLY A 50 0.11 6.01 -8.86
C GLY A 50 -0.48 4.83 -8.08
N TYR A 51 -1.55 4.26 -8.64
CA TYR A 51 -2.24 3.12 -8.05
C TYR A 51 -1.51 1.80 -8.37
N LEU A 52 -1.00 1.14 -7.34
CA LEU A 52 -0.29 -0.13 -7.49
C LEU A 52 -1.28 -1.30 -7.58
N THR A 53 -1.18 -2.09 -8.65
CA THR A 53 -2.12 -3.20 -8.94
C THR A 53 -1.66 -4.57 -8.44
N HIS A 54 -0.52 -4.65 -7.76
CA HIS A 54 0.00 -5.91 -7.20
C HIS A 54 -0.85 -6.50 -6.06
N GLU A 55 -1.75 -5.72 -5.46
CA GLU A 55 -2.73 -6.17 -4.46
C GLU A 55 -4.13 -5.78 -4.92
N VAL A 56 -4.72 -6.61 -5.79
CA VAL A 56 -6.08 -6.42 -6.29
C VAL A 56 -7.08 -6.69 -5.16
N PRO A 57 -8.03 -5.77 -4.86
CA PRO A 57 -9.05 -6.01 -3.84
C PRO A 57 -9.88 -7.25 -4.12
N ILE A 58 -10.27 -7.94 -3.06
CA ILE A 58 -11.11 -9.14 -3.14
C ILE A 58 -12.51 -8.79 -2.63
N VAL A 59 -13.52 -9.22 -3.38
CA VAL A 59 -14.92 -8.97 -3.08
C VAL A 59 -15.70 -10.27 -3.00
N VAL A 60 -16.76 -10.26 -2.19
CA VAL A 60 -17.80 -11.28 -2.18
C VAL A 60 -19.11 -10.66 -2.64
N LYS A 61 -19.92 -11.43 -3.36
CA LYS A 61 -21.27 -10.99 -3.76
C LYS A 61 -22.27 -11.31 -2.65
N ARG A 62 -22.81 -10.30 -1.97
CA ARG A 62 -23.82 -10.45 -0.89
C ARG A 62 -25.08 -9.69 -1.28
N LYS A 63 -26.23 -10.36 -1.33
CA LYS A 63 -27.54 -9.76 -1.67
C LYS A 63 -27.55 -8.93 -2.98
N GLY A 64 -26.69 -9.29 -3.95
CA GLY A 64 -26.57 -8.59 -5.23
C GLY A 64 -25.49 -7.50 -5.27
N GLU A 65 -24.91 -7.13 -4.13
CA GLU A 65 -23.87 -6.12 -4.00
C GLU A 65 -22.47 -6.74 -3.88
N TYR A 66 -21.44 -5.99 -4.25
CA TYR A 66 -20.04 -6.41 -4.09
C TYR A 66 -19.42 -5.76 -2.86
N VAL A 67 -19.14 -6.59 -1.85
CA VAL A 67 -18.56 -6.17 -0.56
C VAL A 67 -17.07 -6.51 -0.54
N VAL A 68 -16.22 -5.51 -0.27
CA VAL A 68 -14.76 -5.66 -0.20
C VAL A 68 -14.36 -6.31 1.12
N VAL A 69 -13.90 -7.55 1.03
CA VAL A 69 -13.47 -8.35 2.18
C VAL A 69 -11.96 -8.26 2.41
N GLU A 70 -11.19 -7.96 1.34
CA GLU A 70 -9.77 -7.63 1.44
C GLU A 70 -9.44 -6.35 0.68
N GLY A 71 -8.71 -5.45 1.32
CA GLY A 71 -8.37 -4.13 0.76
C GLY A 71 -9.32 -2.99 1.15
N ASN A 72 -9.99 -3.08 2.32
CA ASN A 72 -10.88 -2.03 2.83
C ASN A 72 -10.22 -0.64 2.88
N ARG A 73 -9.00 -0.55 3.41
CA ARG A 73 -8.21 0.70 3.44
C ARG A 73 -8.00 1.30 2.05
N ARG A 74 -7.76 0.44 1.06
CA ARG A 74 -7.56 0.84 -0.34
C ARG A 74 -8.86 1.33 -0.97
N LEU A 75 -9.98 0.66 -0.72
CA LEU A 75 -11.28 1.14 -1.18
C LEU A 75 -11.64 2.48 -0.52
N ALA A 76 -11.43 2.63 0.79
CA ALA A 76 -11.67 3.88 1.52
C ALA A 76 -10.86 5.05 0.94
N ALA A 77 -9.56 4.85 0.69
CA ALA A 77 -8.71 5.84 0.03
C ALA A 77 -9.24 6.22 -1.36
N LEU A 78 -9.64 5.25 -2.17
CA LEU A 78 -10.19 5.49 -3.50
C LEU A 78 -11.54 6.24 -3.43
N LYS A 79 -12.45 5.85 -2.52
CA LYS A 79 -13.72 6.55 -2.30
C LYS A 79 -13.47 8.01 -1.90
N ALA A 80 -12.53 8.26 -0.99
CA ALA A 80 -12.16 9.62 -0.58
C ALA A 80 -11.51 10.43 -1.72
N ILE A 81 -10.68 9.82 -2.58
CA ILE A 81 -10.17 10.47 -3.80
C ILE A 81 -11.32 10.90 -4.72
N GLN A 82 -12.34 10.06 -4.88
CA GLN A 82 -13.50 10.40 -5.71
C GLN A 82 -14.39 11.46 -5.04
N ASN A 83 -14.60 11.37 -3.72
CA ASN A 83 -15.39 12.33 -2.95
C ASN A 83 -14.71 12.67 -1.61
N PRO A 84 -13.90 13.75 -1.55
CA PRO A 84 -13.18 14.15 -0.33
C PRO A 84 -14.09 14.47 0.87
N LYS A 85 -15.36 14.81 0.63
CA LYS A 85 -16.35 15.10 1.68
C LYS A 85 -16.71 13.90 2.55
N LEU A 86 -16.34 12.68 2.13
CA LEU A 86 -16.51 11.46 2.93
C LEU A 86 -15.59 11.43 4.15
N VAL A 87 -14.58 12.29 4.21
CA VAL A 87 -13.60 12.36 5.32
C VAL A 87 -13.41 13.80 5.78
N PRO A 88 -14.38 14.40 6.49
CA PRO A 88 -14.35 15.82 6.84
C PRO A 88 -13.05 16.28 7.52
N ASP A 89 -12.55 15.49 8.49
CA ASP A 89 -11.30 15.79 9.21
C ASP A 89 -10.05 15.81 8.30
N PHE A 90 -10.12 15.17 7.13
CA PHE A 90 -9.02 15.04 6.18
C PHE A 90 -9.31 15.71 4.82
N GLU A 91 -10.47 16.35 4.65
CA GLU A 91 -11.00 16.80 3.36
C GLU A 91 -10.01 17.70 2.61
N ALA A 92 -9.37 18.65 3.30
CA ALA A 92 -8.43 19.58 2.69
C ALA A 92 -7.19 18.86 2.10
N ARG A 93 -6.64 17.88 2.83
CA ARG A 93 -5.48 17.09 2.39
C ARG A 93 -5.86 16.18 1.23
N VAL A 94 -6.97 15.44 1.36
CA VAL A 94 -7.48 14.57 0.31
C VAL A 94 -7.82 15.36 -0.95
N SER A 95 -8.43 16.53 -0.82
CA SER A 95 -8.73 17.42 -1.97
C SER A 95 -7.48 17.87 -2.69
N THR A 96 -6.39 18.14 -1.97
CA THR A 96 -5.10 18.52 -2.56
C THR A 96 -4.52 17.37 -3.38
N PHE A 97 -4.48 16.16 -2.81
CA PHE A 97 -4.01 14.95 -3.51
C PHE A 97 -4.92 14.55 -4.68
N ALA A 98 -6.25 14.66 -4.52
CA ALA A 98 -7.20 14.34 -5.57
C ALA A 98 -7.07 15.31 -6.76
N LYS A 99 -6.75 16.58 -6.51
CA LYS A 99 -6.47 17.55 -7.58
C LYS A 99 -5.16 17.25 -8.31
N SER A 100 -4.11 16.82 -7.59
CA SER A 100 -2.82 16.53 -8.22
C SER A 100 -2.85 15.30 -9.13
N LEU A 101 -3.84 14.41 -8.98
CA LEU A 101 -4.03 13.24 -9.84
C LEU A 101 -4.45 13.57 -11.27
N GLY A 102 -5.04 14.75 -11.53
CA GLY A 102 -5.55 15.12 -12.86
C GLY A 102 -6.46 14.02 -13.44
N THR A 103 -6.21 13.64 -14.70
CA THR A 103 -6.96 12.61 -15.44
C THR A 103 -6.88 11.20 -14.82
N THR A 104 -5.89 10.96 -13.95
CA THR A 104 -5.75 9.69 -13.22
C THR A 104 -6.91 9.50 -12.25
N ARG A 105 -7.49 10.59 -11.72
CA ARG A 105 -8.62 10.51 -10.80
C ARG A 105 -9.81 9.80 -11.46
N GLU A 106 -10.12 10.13 -12.70
CA GLU A 106 -11.22 9.52 -13.45
C GLU A 106 -10.91 8.05 -13.79
N GLN A 107 -9.64 7.72 -14.07
CA GLN A 107 -9.21 6.34 -14.28
C GLN A 107 -9.40 5.47 -13.03
N LEU A 108 -9.28 6.08 -11.85
CA LEU A 108 -9.50 5.45 -10.54
C LEU A 108 -10.96 5.44 -10.09
N ALA A 109 -11.89 5.98 -10.88
CA ALA A 109 -13.33 5.88 -10.57
C ALA A 109 -13.86 4.44 -10.71
N SER A 110 -13.09 3.55 -11.35
CA SER A 110 -13.40 2.12 -11.44
C SER A 110 -12.13 1.29 -11.39
N ILE A 111 -12.13 0.23 -10.60
CA ILE A 111 -10.96 -0.61 -10.35
C ILE A 111 -11.23 -2.07 -10.70
N GLU A 112 -10.15 -2.81 -10.96
CA GLU A 112 -10.22 -4.26 -11.04
C GLU A 112 -10.35 -4.87 -9.65
N VAL A 113 -11.20 -5.89 -9.55
CA VAL A 113 -11.39 -6.71 -8.35
C VAL A 113 -11.40 -8.19 -8.70
N LEU A 114 -11.04 -9.00 -7.71
CA LEU A 114 -11.23 -10.45 -7.70
C LEU A 114 -12.53 -10.78 -6.97
N VAL A 115 -13.41 -11.54 -7.62
CA VAL A 115 -14.64 -12.02 -6.97
C VAL A 115 -14.33 -13.39 -6.39
N ALA A 116 -14.40 -13.51 -5.06
CA ALA A 116 -14.26 -14.79 -4.39
C ALA A 116 -15.45 -15.72 -4.75
N PRO A 117 -15.22 -17.01 -5.01
CA PRO A 117 -16.29 -17.94 -5.37
C PRO A 117 -17.33 -18.12 -4.25
N SER A 118 -16.91 -18.06 -2.98
CA SER A 118 -17.78 -18.11 -1.81
C SER A 118 -17.24 -17.23 -0.67
N PRO A 119 -18.08 -16.87 0.32
CA PRO A 119 -17.61 -16.23 1.56
C PRO A 119 -16.56 -17.06 2.29
N ASP A 120 -16.73 -18.38 2.40
CA ASP A 120 -15.81 -19.25 3.14
C ASP A 120 -14.42 -19.30 2.51
N GLU A 121 -14.33 -19.29 1.17
CA GLU A 121 -13.05 -19.23 0.47
C GLU A 121 -12.36 -17.87 0.64
N ALA A 122 -13.14 -16.78 0.72
CA ALA A 122 -12.60 -15.48 1.06
C ALA A 122 -12.03 -15.46 2.47
N ASP A 123 -12.74 -16.02 3.45
CA ASP A 123 -12.32 -16.07 4.85
C ASP A 123 -10.99 -16.83 5.03
N GLN A 124 -10.80 -17.95 4.31
CA GLN A 124 -9.53 -18.69 4.33
C GLN A 124 -8.36 -17.82 3.84
N LEU A 125 -8.56 -17.07 2.76
CA LEU A 125 -7.53 -16.18 2.20
C LEU A 125 -7.24 -15.01 3.14
N ILE A 126 -8.27 -14.38 3.69
CA ILE A 126 -8.15 -13.29 4.66
C ILE A 126 -7.38 -13.76 5.89
N ALA A 127 -7.73 -14.94 6.42
CA ALA A 127 -6.99 -15.54 7.54
C ALA A 127 -5.52 -15.73 7.18
N ALA A 128 -5.20 -16.27 6.01
CA ALA A 128 -3.80 -16.43 5.57
C ALA A 128 -3.05 -15.09 5.46
N LEU A 129 -3.69 -14.04 4.93
CA LEU A 129 -3.07 -12.72 4.73
C LEU A 129 -2.89 -11.91 6.03
N HIS A 130 -3.79 -12.06 7.00
CA HIS A 130 -3.80 -11.24 8.23
C HIS A 130 -3.30 -11.94 9.48
N THR A 131 -3.30 -13.27 9.52
CA THR A 131 -2.74 -14.03 10.66
C THR A 131 -1.29 -14.47 10.43
N SER A 132 -0.81 -14.34 9.20
CA SER A 132 0.58 -14.62 8.84
C SER A 132 1.13 -13.49 7.98
N ASN A 133 2.45 -13.40 7.86
CA ASN A 133 3.07 -12.48 6.92
C ASN A 133 3.53 -13.27 5.68
N PRO A 134 2.72 -13.31 4.60
CA PRO A 134 3.09 -14.02 3.38
C PRO A 134 4.29 -13.35 2.68
N ARG A 135 4.57 -12.07 2.98
CA ARG A 135 5.67 -11.31 2.39
C ARG A 135 6.86 -11.28 3.33
N ARG A 136 7.93 -11.97 2.95
CA ARG A 136 9.21 -11.85 3.67
C ARG A 136 9.86 -10.51 3.32
N PRO A 137 10.05 -9.60 4.31
CA PRO A 137 10.75 -8.35 4.06
C PRO A 137 12.19 -8.66 3.62
N TRP A 138 12.74 -7.82 2.77
CA TRP A 138 14.17 -7.90 2.46
C TRP A 138 15.00 -7.66 3.71
N SER A 139 16.04 -8.47 3.89
CA SER A 139 17.05 -8.24 4.92
C SER A 139 17.73 -6.88 4.71
N PRO A 140 18.31 -6.27 5.77
CA PRO A 140 19.07 -5.02 5.62
C PRO A 140 20.14 -5.07 4.53
N ALA A 141 20.81 -6.23 4.37
CA ALA A 141 21.80 -6.45 3.32
C ALA A 141 21.18 -6.45 1.92
N ARG A 142 20.00 -7.06 1.72
CA ARG A 142 19.29 -7.01 0.43
C ARG A 142 18.76 -5.61 0.10
N GLN A 143 18.27 -4.88 1.09
CA GLN A 143 17.88 -3.48 0.93
C GLN A 143 19.09 -2.63 0.50
N ALA A 144 20.24 -2.80 1.16
CA ALA A 144 21.49 -2.14 0.82
C ALA A 144 21.94 -2.48 -0.63
N ALA A 145 21.87 -3.75 -1.02
CA ALA A 145 22.21 -4.20 -2.37
C ALA A 145 21.32 -3.55 -3.44
N PHE A 146 20.02 -3.42 -3.19
CA PHE A 146 19.10 -2.74 -4.12
C PHE A 146 19.54 -1.30 -4.39
N PHE A 147 19.82 -0.52 -3.34
CA PHE A 147 20.24 0.88 -3.51
C PHE A 147 21.67 1.01 -4.04
N GLN A 148 22.58 0.09 -3.70
CA GLN A 148 23.92 0.05 -4.29
C GLN A 148 23.84 -0.13 -5.81
N ALA A 149 23.01 -1.06 -6.30
CA ALA A 149 22.81 -1.25 -7.74
C ALA A 149 22.29 0.02 -8.45
N GLN A 150 21.50 0.86 -7.77
CA GLN A 150 21.06 2.14 -8.33
C GLN A 150 22.21 3.17 -8.41
N ILE A 151 23.11 3.17 -7.42
CA ILE A 151 24.30 4.02 -7.39
C ILE A 151 25.28 3.59 -8.49
N ASP A 152 25.48 2.28 -8.64
CA ASP A 152 26.35 1.69 -9.67
C ASP A 152 25.82 1.99 -11.08
N ALA A 153 24.50 2.11 -11.23
CA ALA A 153 23.85 2.60 -12.44
C ALA A 153 23.99 4.13 -12.65
N GLY A 154 24.87 4.80 -11.91
CA GLY A 154 25.21 6.22 -12.07
C GLY A 154 24.26 7.21 -11.40
N ARG A 155 23.32 6.76 -10.56
CA ARG A 155 22.35 7.66 -9.92
C ARG A 155 22.92 8.29 -8.65
N ASN A 156 22.79 9.61 -8.56
CA ASN A 156 23.14 10.33 -7.34
C ASN A 156 21.96 10.37 -6.33
N LEU A 157 22.25 10.79 -5.10
CA LEU A 157 21.27 10.82 -4.01
C LEU A 157 20.03 11.66 -4.36
N LYS A 158 20.20 12.81 -5.02
CA LYS A 158 19.07 13.67 -5.41
C LYS A 158 18.14 12.93 -6.37
N GLN A 159 18.68 12.31 -7.41
CA GLN A 159 17.90 11.53 -8.37
C GLN A 159 17.15 10.36 -7.71
N LEU A 160 17.74 9.74 -6.69
CA LEU A 160 17.10 8.64 -5.97
C LEU A 160 15.95 9.15 -5.08
N VAL A 161 16.14 10.27 -4.38
CA VAL A 161 15.08 10.91 -3.58
C VAL A 161 13.90 11.31 -4.48
N ASP A 162 14.19 11.92 -5.63
CA ASP A 162 13.15 12.33 -6.59
C ASP A 162 12.41 11.11 -7.17
N ARG A 163 13.11 9.98 -7.35
CA ARG A 163 12.52 8.76 -7.92
C ARG A 163 11.66 7.96 -6.95
N TYR A 164 11.98 8.00 -5.66
CA TYR A 164 11.29 7.21 -4.63
C TYR A 164 10.66 8.14 -3.57
N PRO A 165 9.63 8.92 -3.95
CA PRO A 165 9.11 10.03 -3.13
C PRO A 165 8.36 9.58 -1.87
N THR A 166 8.17 8.27 -1.68
CA THR A 166 7.52 7.65 -0.51
C THR A 166 8.51 6.84 0.33
N ILE A 167 9.81 6.85 0.01
CA ILE A 167 10.84 6.07 0.68
C ILE A 167 11.87 7.02 1.31
N ASP A 168 12.33 6.74 2.53
CA ASP A 168 13.48 7.43 3.10
C ASP A 168 14.80 6.92 2.48
N VAL A 169 15.04 7.37 1.26
CA VAL A 169 16.20 6.98 0.44
C VAL A 169 17.54 7.25 1.14
N LYS A 170 17.62 8.28 1.99
CA LYS A 170 18.89 8.70 2.60
C LYS A 170 19.47 7.59 3.48
N ASP A 171 18.62 6.98 4.30
CA ASP A 171 19.01 5.90 5.20
C ASP A 171 19.48 4.67 4.44
N PHE A 172 18.78 4.31 3.36
CA PHE A 172 19.16 3.16 2.56
C PHE A 172 20.44 3.37 1.76
N VAL A 173 20.66 4.57 1.22
CA VAL A 173 21.92 4.93 0.55
C VAL A 173 23.09 4.95 1.54
N LEU A 174 22.87 5.47 2.76
CA LEU A 174 23.88 5.42 3.81
C LEU A 174 24.23 3.98 4.18
N ARG A 175 23.22 3.12 4.35
CA ARG A 175 23.41 1.69 4.60
C ARG A 175 24.17 1.00 3.48
N ALA A 176 23.81 1.26 2.21
CA ALA A 176 24.51 0.71 1.04
C ALA A 176 26.00 1.05 1.06
N ARG A 177 26.32 2.32 1.30
CA ARG A 177 27.71 2.79 1.42
C ARG A 177 28.45 2.12 2.58
N LEU A 178 27.81 1.97 3.74
CA LEU A 178 28.40 1.32 4.91
C LEU A 178 28.72 -0.15 4.62
N VAL A 179 27.75 -0.91 4.10
CA VAL A 179 27.93 -2.33 3.77
C VAL A 179 29.04 -2.50 2.74
N ASN A 180 29.09 -1.66 1.69
CA ASN A 180 30.12 -1.77 0.67
C ASN A 180 31.53 -1.48 1.22
N ARG A 181 31.66 -0.45 2.09
CA ARG A 181 32.93 -0.13 2.76
C ARG A 181 33.41 -1.27 3.65
N LEU A 182 32.51 -1.86 4.44
CA LEU A 182 32.84 -3.00 5.30
C LEU A 182 33.28 -4.20 4.47
N LYS A 183 32.53 -4.57 3.43
CA LYS A 183 32.91 -5.66 2.50
C LYS A 183 34.29 -5.45 1.88
N THR A 184 34.62 -4.21 1.54
CA THR A 184 35.95 -3.87 1.00
C THR A 184 37.05 -4.04 2.04
N ALA A 185 36.78 -3.63 3.29
CA ALA A 185 37.74 -3.70 4.39
C ALA A 185 38.05 -5.15 4.82
N VAL A 186 37.06 -6.05 4.75
CA VAL A 186 37.18 -7.46 5.16
C VAL A 186 37.27 -8.42 3.97
N LYS A 187 37.66 -7.93 2.78
CA LYS A 187 37.63 -8.71 1.52
C LYS A 187 38.39 -10.03 1.57
N ASP A 188 39.42 -10.11 2.43
CA ASP A 188 40.30 -11.27 2.58
C ASP A 188 39.79 -12.23 3.69
N GLU A 189 38.64 -11.95 4.31
CA GLU A 189 37.98 -12.75 5.34
C GLU A 189 36.59 -13.23 4.86
N PRO A 190 36.50 -14.37 4.14
CA PRO A 190 35.27 -14.83 3.50
C PRO A 190 34.07 -14.94 4.46
N ALA A 191 34.31 -15.41 5.70
CA ALA A 191 33.26 -15.54 6.71
C ALA A 191 32.61 -14.19 7.08
N LEU A 192 33.40 -13.10 7.15
CA LEU A 192 32.87 -11.77 7.43
C LEU A 192 32.13 -11.19 6.21
N VAL A 193 32.63 -11.45 5.00
CA VAL A 193 31.95 -11.04 3.75
C VAL A 193 30.57 -11.68 3.64
N ASP A 194 30.45 -12.97 3.95
CA ASP A 194 29.19 -13.72 3.92
C ASP A 194 28.21 -13.22 4.97
N PHE A 195 28.68 -12.99 6.20
CA PHE A 195 27.88 -12.42 7.28
C PHE A 195 27.29 -11.04 6.91
N ILE A 196 28.12 -10.13 6.38
CA ILE A 196 27.67 -8.80 5.94
C ILE A 196 26.72 -8.90 4.73
N GLY A 197 26.92 -9.89 3.86
CA GLY A 197 26.06 -10.18 2.72
C GLY A 197 24.67 -10.69 3.10
N GLY A 198 24.47 -11.08 4.35
CA GLY A 198 23.24 -11.74 4.80
C GLY A 198 23.12 -13.16 4.27
N ALA A 199 24.25 -13.82 3.99
CA ALA A 199 24.32 -15.25 3.70
C ALA A 199 24.42 -16.01 5.03
N THR A 200 23.34 -16.00 5.81
CA THR A 200 23.12 -16.85 6.99
C THR A 200 21.64 -17.15 7.09
#